data_AF-A0ABD2MN25-F1
#
_entry.id   AF-A0ABD2MN25-F1
#
_cell.length_a   1.000
_cell.length_b   1.000
_cell.length_c   1.000
_cell.angle_alpha   90.00
_cell.angle_beta   90.00
_cell.angle_gamma   90.00
#
_symmetry.space_group_name_H-M   'P 1'
#
loop_
_entity.id
_entity.type
_entity.pdbx_description
1 polymer ?
#
loop_
_entity_poly.entity_id
_entity_poly.type
_entity_poly.pdbx_seq_one_letter_code
_entity_poly.pdbx_strand_id
1 'polypeptide(L)'
;MPFKVSRTQITEGVRRKDRRKKRKQSFNPKNPEVDDNSFTSTSAKKLKGDDKQHVPEEATLQYSIIDFALVFSTLSCFVRCSNIIESGGEEKFCNGKVNFKQCSKFGLGFKLVVECERCMPKYILSCQQIGRMYELNRRFIFVMRVLGLGLAGCKKFCGLMDLSSSFLNQSTYDFYINKIHECITIVTEKLFSSAATEEKQLTSLANNMEDTTDVTVSGDGTWKKRGFASLYGVSSLIGFHSGKVLDVIVKCSYCKLCESWKKN
;
A
#
# COMPACT_ATOMS: atom_id res chain seq x y z
N MET A 1 -3.94 -34.93 -37.78
CA MET A 1 -3.97 -34.31 -39.13
C MET A 1 -4.11 -32.80 -38.98
N PRO A 2 -3.13 -31.99 -39.42
CA PRO A 2 -3.16 -30.54 -39.23
C PRO A 2 -3.76 -29.85 -40.46
N PHE A 3 -4.80 -29.05 -40.26
CA PHE A 3 -5.32 -28.15 -41.30
C PHE A 3 -4.38 -26.96 -41.48
N LYS A 4 -3.68 -26.92 -42.62
CA LYS A 4 -2.96 -25.74 -43.12
C LYS A 4 -3.98 -24.78 -43.74
N VAL A 5 -4.10 -23.57 -43.18
CA VAL A 5 -4.80 -22.46 -43.86
C VAL A 5 -3.77 -21.72 -44.71
N SER A 6 -4.03 -21.66 -46.02
CA SER A 6 -3.21 -20.97 -47.02
C SER A 6 -3.36 -19.45 -46.91
N ARG A 7 -2.26 -18.74 -47.15
CA ARG A 7 -2.16 -17.28 -47.06
C ARG A 7 -2.42 -16.71 -48.46
N THR A 8 -3.57 -16.09 -48.69
CA THR A 8 -3.87 -15.40 -49.95
C THR A 8 -3.21 -14.03 -50.03
N GLN A 9 -2.94 -13.64 -51.26
CA GLN A 9 -1.98 -12.64 -51.72
C GLN A 9 -2.30 -11.19 -51.29
N ILE A 10 -1.21 -10.44 -51.15
CA ILE A 10 -1.17 -8.98 -50.92
C ILE A 10 -1.70 -8.29 -52.18
N THR A 11 -2.79 -7.54 -52.07
CA THR A 11 -3.18 -6.51 -53.03
C THR A 11 -2.89 -5.14 -52.45
N GLU A 12 -2.24 -4.32 -53.26
CA GLU A 12 -1.79 -2.97 -52.94
C GLU A 12 -2.99 -1.99 -52.87
N GLY A 13 -2.92 -1.07 -51.90
CA GLY A 13 -3.43 0.29 -52.10
C GLY A 13 -4.87 0.60 -51.70
N VAL A 14 -5.14 0.73 -50.39
CA VAL A 14 -5.97 1.84 -49.87
C VAL A 14 -5.38 2.33 -48.54
N ARG A 15 -4.79 3.53 -48.53
CA ARG A 15 -4.31 4.19 -47.30
C ARG A 15 -5.52 4.49 -46.40
N ARG A 16 -5.67 3.75 -45.29
CA ARG A 16 -6.59 4.13 -44.20
C ARG A 16 -6.20 5.50 -43.64
N LYS A 17 -7.14 6.46 -43.67
CA LYS A 17 -6.98 7.85 -43.20
C LYS A 17 -6.95 8.01 -41.66
N ASP A 18 -6.97 6.93 -40.88
CA ASP A 18 -7.07 7.00 -39.41
C ASP A 18 -5.79 6.66 -38.64
N ARG A 19 -4.63 7.14 -39.11
CA ARG A 19 -3.42 7.13 -38.29
C ARG A 19 -3.17 8.52 -37.72
N ARG A 20 -3.68 8.80 -36.52
CA ARG A 20 -3.22 9.95 -35.73
C ARG A 20 -1.70 9.85 -35.59
N LYS A 21 -0.99 10.91 -36.01
CA LYS A 21 0.46 11.05 -35.83
C LYS A 21 0.83 10.65 -34.39
N LYS A 22 1.77 9.72 -34.22
CA LYS A 22 2.34 9.39 -32.90
C LYS A 22 2.76 10.70 -32.22
N ARG A 23 2.26 10.96 -31.01
CA ARG A 23 2.75 12.05 -30.16
C ARG A 23 4.22 11.74 -29.86
N LYS A 24 5.15 12.58 -30.33
CA LYS A 24 6.53 12.53 -29.86
C LYS A 24 6.48 12.97 -28.40
N GLN A 25 6.68 12.04 -27.48
CA GLN A 25 6.89 12.38 -26.08
C GLN A 25 8.32 12.90 -25.95
N SER A 26 8.52 14.18 -26.27
CA SER A 26 9.77 14.88 -25.94
C SER A 26 9.64 15.37 -24.50
N PHE A 27 10.11 14.56 -23.56
CA PHE A 27 10.37 15.07 -22.22
C PHE A 27 11.60 15.98 -22.32
N ASN A 28 11.40 17.29 -22.28
CA ASN A 28 12.48 18.27 -22.26
C ASN A 28 12.58 18.86 -20.84
N PRO A 29 13.58 18.49 -20.03
CA PRO A 29 13.67 18.86 -18.61
C PRO A 29 13.98 20.35 -18.35
N LYS A 30 13.93 21.22 -19.37
CA LYS A 30 14.26 22.65 -19.27
C LYS A 30 13.08 23.61 -19.36
N ASN A 31 11.86 23.12 -19.59
CA ASN A 31 10.67 23.98 -19.62
C ASN A 31 9.70 23.55 -18.49
N PRO A 32 9.32 24.44 -17.56
CA PRO A 32 8.23 24.17 -16.63
C PRO A 32 6.93 23.97 -17.43
N GLU A 33 6.14 22.97 -17.04
CA GLU A 33 4.82 22.72 -17.61
C GLU A 33 3.93 23.93 -17.31
N VAL A 34 3.47 24.61 -18.38
CA VAL A 34 2.48 25.68 -18.25
C VAL A 34 1.13 25.02 -17.99
N ASP A 35 0.44 25.53 -16.96
CA ASP A 35 -0.82 25.01 -16.44
C ASP A 35 -1.97 25.25 -17.44
N ASP A 36 -2.02 24.42 -18.49
CA ASP A 36 -3.13 24.38 -19.43
C ASP A 36 -4.30 23.63 -18.78
N ASN A 37 -5.20 24.38 -18.14
CA ASN A 37 -6.47 23.93 -17.54
C ASN A 37 -7.44 23.23 -18.52
N SER A 38 -7.03 22.93 -19.76
CA SER A 38 -7.84 22.27 -20.79
C SER A 38 -7.69 20.75 -20.82
N PHE A 39 -6.74 20.16 -20.07
CA PHE A 39 -6.50 18.72 -20.06
C PHE A 39 -6.96 18.06 -18.75
N THR A 40 -8.27 18.08 -18.48
CA THR A 40 -8.83 17.09 -17.55
C THR A 40 -8.65 15.70 -18.16
N SER A 41 -7.69 14.94 -17.61
CA SER A 41 -7.48 13.53 -17.97
C SER A 41 -8.82 12.78 -17.95
N THR A 42 -9.02 11.86 -18.89
CA THR A 42 -10.20 10.97 -18.91
C THR A 42 -10.39 10.23 -17.58
N SER A 43 -9.30 10.03 -16.82
CA SER A 43 -9.32 9.48 -15.46
C SER A 43 -9.98 10.42 -14.44
N ALA A 44 -9.80 11.73 -14.56
CA ALA A 44 -10.39 12.72 -13.64
C ALA A 44 -11.92 12.80 -13.77
N LYS A 45 -12.46 12.50 -14.96
CA LYS A 45 -13.92 12.42 -15.18
C LYS A 45 -14.55 11.17 -14.56
N LYS A 46 -13.79 10.08 -14.38
CA LYS A 46 -14.26 8.84 -13.72
C LYS A 46 -14.35 8.94 -12.20
N LEU A 47 -13.71 9.95 -11.59
CA LEU A 47 -13.71 10.17 -10.14
C LEU A 47 -14.92 11.02 -9.65
N LYS A 48 -15.85 11.39 -10.53
CA LYS A 48 -16.96 12.31 -10.18
C LYS A 48 -18.18 11.64 -9.50
N GLY A 49 -18.17 10.32 -9.31
CA GLY A 49 -19.19 9.61 -8.55
C GLY A 49 -18.59 9.08 -7.25
N ASP A 50 -18.35 9.96 -6.29
CA ASP A 50 -17.73 9.58 -5.02
C ASP A 50 -18.82 9.42 -3.95
N ASP A 51 -19.42 8.23 -3.91
CA ASP A 51 -20.06 7.77 -2.69
C ASP A 51 -18.92 7.25 -1.80
N LYS A 52 -18.33 8.17 -1.04
CA LYS A 52 -17.18 7.89 -0.18
C LYS A 52 -17.63 6.89 0.88
N GLN A 53 -17.13 5.66 0.82
CA GLN A 53 -17.11 4.83 2.02
C GLN A 53 -16.30 5.58 3.07
N HIS A 54 -16.99 6.10 4.08
CA HIS A 54 -16.37 6.77 5.21
C HIS A 54 -15.61 5.72 6.03
N VAL A 55 -14.33 5.55 5.71
CA VAL A 55 -13.39 4.93 6.65
C VAL A 55 -13.19 5.96 7.77
N PRO A 56 -13.47 5.62 9.05
CA PRO A 56 -13.29 6.56 10.14
C PRO A 56 -11.83 7.01 10.18
N GLU A 57 -11.61 8.32 10.07
CA GLU A 57 -10.28 8.93 10.23
C GLU A 57 -9.93 8.97 11.72
N GLU A 58 -8.84 8.28 12.08
CA GLU A 58 -8.33 8.29 13.45
C GLU A 58 -7.47 9.54 13.66
N ALA A 59 -8.11 10.64 14.09
CA ALA A 59 -7.47 11.95 14.25
C ALA A 59 -6.44 12.03 15.39
N THR A 60 -6.22 10.95 16.14
CA THR A 60 -5.36 10.93 17.34
C THR A 60 -3.98 10.33 17.11
N LEU A 61 -3.70 9.73 15.95
CA LEU A 61 -2.44 9.03 15.66
C LEU A 61 -1.55 9.80 14.69
N GLN A 62 -0.42 10.29 15.22
CA GLN A 62 0.62 10.95 14.44
C GLN A 62 1.96 10.20 14.57
N TYR A 63 2.67 10.04 13.46
CA TYR A 63 4.01 9.45 13.44
C TYR A 63 5.04 10.50 13.04
N SER A 64 6.13 10.55 13.80
CA SER A 64 7.26 11.45 13.53
C SER A 64 8.56 10.65 13.57
N ILE A 65 9.45 10.93 12.62
CA ILE A 65 10.83 10.42 12.67
C ILE A 65 11.62 11.41 13.52
N ILE A 66 12.23 10.90 14.59
CA ILE A 66 13.04 11.70 15.50
C ILE A 66 14.40 11.04 15.69
N ASP A 67 15.43 11.84 15.86
CA ASP A 67 16.70 11.36 16.41
C ASP A 67 16.49 11.07 17.90
N PHE A 68 16.45 9.78 18.23
CA PHE A 68 16.23 9.33 19.59
C PHE A 68 17.32 9.85 20.54
N ALA A 69 18.58 9.79 20.12
CA ALA A 69 19.69 10.19 20.98
C ALA A 69 19.61 11.68 21.27
N LEU A 70 19.38 12.50 20.24
CA LEU A 70 19.25 13.95 20.39
C LEU A 70 18.06 14.33 21.29
N VAL A 71 16.85 13.84 20.97
CA VAL A 71 15.63 14.24 21.68
C VAL A 71 15.65 13.76 23.14
N PHE A 72 15.93 12.48 23.38
CA PHE A 72 15.81 11.92 24.72
C PHE A 72 17.00 12.24 25.63
N SER A 73 18.20 12.51 25.09
CA SER A 73 19.29 13.07 25.90
C SER A 73 19.05 14.51 26.29
N THR A 74 18.40 15.30 25.43
CA THR A 74 18.01 16.67 25.75
C THR A 74 16.90 16.67 26.80
N LEU A 75 15.87 15.84 26.62
CA LEU A 75 14.77 15.74 27.58
C LEU A 75 15.24 15.31 28.98
N SER A 76 16.22 14.41 29.09
CA SER A 76 16.73 13.96 30.40
C SER A 76 17.36 15.10 31.24
N CYS A 77 17.77 16.21 30.60
CA CYS A 77 18.23 17.40 31.29
C CYS A 77 17.09 18.22 31.93
N PHE A 78 15.88 18.13 31.39
CA PHE A 78 14.74 18.95 31.79
C PHE A 78 13.69 18.19 32.63
N VAL A 79 13.67 16.86 32.57
CA VAL A 79 12.68 16.05 33.28
C VAL A 79 13.21 15.51 34.61
N ARG A 80 12.33 15.45 35.62
CA ARG A 80 12.58 14.86 36.93
C ARG A 80 11.48 13.86 37.28
N CYS A 81 11.82 12.85 38.07
CA CYS A 81 10.86 11.83 38.48
C CYS A 81 9.82 12.41 39.45
N SER A 82 8.54 12.35 39.07
CA SER A 82 7.40 12.78 39.89
C SER A 82 6.76 11.66 40.71
N ASN A 83 7.35 10.46 40.74
CA ASN A 83 6.83 9.39 41.59
C ASN A 83 7.01 9.75 43.08
N ILE A 84 6.08 9.30 43.90
CA ILE A 84 6.16 9.38 45.36
C ILE A 84 6.98 8.20 45.86
N ILE A 85 7.90 8.46 46.78
CA ILE A 85 8.70 7.44 47.49
C ILE A 85 8.54 7.65 49.00
N GLU A 86 8.48 6.55 49.74
CA GLU A 86 8.57 6.58 51.19
C GLU A 86 10.04 6.63 51.60
N SER A 87 10.40 7.62 52.41
CA SER A 87 11.76 7.73 52.96
C SER A 87 11.67 8.16 54.41
N GLY A 88 11.90 7.23 55.33
CA GLY A 88 11.86 7.52 56.77
C GLY A 88 10.46 7.79 57.33
N GLY A 89 9.40 7.17 56.76
CA GLY A 89 8.03 7.27 57.27
C GLY A 89 7.20 8.43 56.69
N GLU A 90 7.78 9.24 55.80
CA GLU A 90 7.10 10.34 55.11
C GLU A 90 7.09 10.13 53.59
N GLU A 91 5.96 10.45 52.96
CA GLU A 91 5.78 10.46 51.51
C GLU A 91 6.42 11.70 50.89
N LYS A 92 7.35 11.51 49.95
CA LYS A 92 8.06 12.60 49.28
C LYS A 92 8.17 12.36 47.79
N PHE A 93 8.19 13.42 46.99
CA PHE A 93 8.52 13.31 45.58
C PHE A 93 9.96 12.86 45.39
N CYS A 94 10.17 11.90 44.49
CA CYS A 94 11.47 11.34 44.20
C CYS A 94 12.48 12.40 43.73
N ASN A 95 12.08 13.24 42.77
CA ASN A 95 12.91 14.25 42.09
C ASN A 95 14.25 13.72 41.54
N GLY A 96 14.36 12.39 41.39
CA GLY A 96 15.52 11.72 40.84
C GLY A 96 15.75 12.08 39.38
N LYS A 97 17.01 11.96 38.93
CA LYS A 97 17.36 12.12 37.53
C LYS A 97 16.69 11.00 36.72
N VAL A 98 16.12 11.36 35.57
CA VAL A 98 15.47 10.43 34.66
C VAL A 98 16.34 10.25 33.42
N ASN A 99 16.61 9.01 33.04
CA ASN A 99 17.29 8.66 31.81
C ASN A 99 16.37 7.83 30.91
N PHE A 100 16.59 7.91 29.61
CA PHE A 100 15.78 7.24 28.60
C PHE A 100 16.65 6.25 27.82
N LYS A 101 16.14 5.04 27.61
CA LYS A 101 16.81 4.00 26.81
C LYS A 101 15.83 3.29 25.90
N GLN A 102 16.35 2.59 24.89
CA GLN A 102 15.56 1.68 24.05
C GLN A 102 15.78 0.25 24.50
N CYS A 103 14.72 -0.56 24.53
CA CYS A 103 14.81 -2.01 24.68
C CYS A 103 13.80 -2.73 23.78
N SER A 104 13.90 -4.07 23.70
CA SER A 104 13.00 -4.91 22.89
C SER A 104 12.78 -4.38 21.46
N LYS A 105 13.87 -3.97 20.81
CA LYS A 105 13.85 -3.43 19.46
C LYS A 105 13.51 -4.54 18.47
N PHE A 106 12.37 -4.40 17.79
CA PHE A 106 11.97 -5.31 16.73
C PHE A 106 11.55 -4.50 15.50
N GLY A 107 12.42 -4.51 14.50
CA GLY A 107 12.34 -3.64 13.34
C GLY A 107 12.46 -2.17 13.70
N LEU A 108 11.49 -1.37 13.26
CA LEU A 108 11.41 0.06 13.53
C LEU A 108 10.75 0.37 14.87
N GLY A 109 10.06 -0.61 15.48
CA GLY A 109 9.45 -0.47 16.80
C GLY A 109 10.40 -0.86 17.93
N PHE A 110 10.24 -0.18 19.06
CA PHE A 110 10.98 -0.42 20.30
C PHE A 110 10.12 -0.12 21.54
N LYS A 111 10.60 -0.54 22.71
CA LYS A 111 10.10 -0.06 24.00
C LYS A 111 11.01 1.05 24.52
N LEU A 112 10.42 2.18 24.86
CA LEU A 112 11.09 3.24 25.59
C LEU A 112 11.14 2.86 27.08
N VAL A 113 12.35 2.79 27.62
CA VAL A 113 12.59 2.60 29.05
C VAL A 113 12.84 3.97 29.67
N VAL A 114 12.05 4.31 30.68
CA VAL A 114 12.21 5.50 31.50
C VAL A 114 12.79 5.05 32.83
N GLU A 115 14.09 5.28 33.03
CA GLU A 115 14.82 4.88 34.22
C GLU A 115 14.97 6.06 35.18
N CYS A 116 14.67 5.84 36.46
CA CYS A 116 14.97 6.79 37.53
C CYS A 116 16.01 6.16 38.45
N GLU A 117 16.93 6.96 38.97
CA GLU A 117 17.97 6.49 39.91
C GLU A 117 17.41 5.88 41.20
N ARG A 118 16.16 6.21 41.58
CA ARG A 118 15.54 5.81 42.86
C ARG A 118 14.21 5.09 42.71
N CYS A 119 13.72 4.89 41.49
CA CYS A 119 12.42 4.24 41.24
C CYS A 119 12.54 3.11 40.21
N MET A 120 11.56 2.22 40.23
CA MET A 120 11.45 1.17 39.22
C MET A 120 11.30 1.77 37.81
N PRO A 121 11.95 1.17 36.80
CA PRO A 121 11.86 1.64 35.42
C PRO A 121 10.44 1.45 34.87
N LYS A 122 9.97 2.43 34.11
CA LYS A 122 8.71 2.36 33.37
C LYS A 122 8.97 2.04 31.91
N TYR A 123 8.06 1.28 31.30
CA TYR A 123 8.16 0.85 29.90
C TYR A 123 7.00 1.41 29.10
N ILE A 124 7.32 2.11 28.01
CA ILE A 124 6.36 2.73 27.10
C ILE A 124 6.57 2.11 25.71
N LEU A 125 5.49 1.70 25.04
CA LEU A 125 5.58 1.22 23.67
C LEU A 125 5.75 2.40 22.71
N SER A 126 6.71 2.31 21.77
CA SER A 126 6.87 3.34 20.72
C SER A 126 5.69 3.43 19.76
N CYS A 127 4.96 2.33 19.58
CA CYS A 127 3.74 2.25 18.78
C CYS A 127 2.91 1.03 19.21
N GLN A 128 1.66 0.97 18.76
CA GLN A 128 0.77 -0.14 19.07
C GLN A 128 1.33 -1.47 18.55
N GLN A 129 1.06 -2.54 19.29
CA GLN A 129 1.41 -3.90 18.88
C GLN A 129 0.18 -4.61 18.34
N ILE A 130 0.34 -5.26 17.19
CA ILE A 130 -0.63 -6.20 16.63
C ILE A 130 -0.08 -7.60 16.89
N GLY A 131 -0.65 -8.27 17.90
CA GLY A 131 -0.08 -9.52 18.42
C GLY A 131 1.29 -9.27 19.05
N ARG A 132 2.34 -9.92 18.53
CA ARG A 132 3.72 -9.77 19.02
C ARG A 132 4.55 -8.74 18.25
N MET A 133 3.97 -8.12 17.22
CA MET A 133 4.71 -7.28 16.28
C MET A 133 4.26 -5.83 16.38
N TYR A 134 5.18 -4.90 16.17
CA TYR A 134 4.86 -3.49 16.08
C TYR A 134 4.11 -3.17 14.78
N GLU A 135 3.01 -2.44 14.91
CA GLU A 135 2.17 -1.97 13.80
C GLU A 135 2.98 -1.17 12.78
N LEU A 136 3.93 -0.36 13.25
CA LEU A 136 4.84 0.45 12.44
C LEU A 136 5.59 -0.36 11.37
N ASN A 137 6.01 -1.58 11.68
CA ASN A 137 6.72 -2.44 10.72
C ASN A 137 5.80 -2.86 9.56
N ARG A 138 4.54 -3.18 9.87
CA ARG A 138 3.53 -3.53 8.86
C ARG A 138 3.23 -2.34 7.96
N ARG A 139 3.04 -1.15 8.55
CA ARG A 139 2.78 0.10 7.83
C ARG A 139 3.95 0.47 6.91
N PHE A 140 5.18 0.36 7.40
CA PHE A 140 6.39 0.61 6.62
C PHE A 140 6.48 -0.31 5.38
N ILE A 141 6.29 -1.62 5.57
CA ILE A 141 6.33 -2.60 4.46
C ILE A 141 5.19 -2.36 3.47
N PHE A 142 3.99 -2.05 3.96
CA PHE A 142 2.85 -1.71 3.11
C PHE A 142 3.16 -0.50 2.21
N VAL A 143 3.66 0.61 2.78
CA VAL A 143 4.02 1.81 2.01
C VAL A 143 5.12 1.50 0.99
N MET A 144 6.18 0.80 1.39
CA MET A 144 7.25 0.39 0.47
C MET A 144 6.76 -0.49 -0.68
N ARG A 145 5.68 -1.26 -0.45
CA ARG A 145 5.03 -2.06 -1.48
C ARG A 145 4.18 -1.21 -2.43
N VAL A 146 3.41 -0.26 -1.90
CA VAL A 146 2.62 0.71 -2.69
C VAL A 146 3.53 1.55 -3.60
N LEU A 147 4.70 1.95 -3.10
CA LEU A 147 5.72 2.65 -3.89
C LEU A 147 6.42 1.77 -4.94
N GLY A 148 6.15 0.46 -4.97
CA GLY A 148 6.76 -0.47 -5.92
C GLY A 148 8.22 -0.83 -5.63
N LEU A 149 8.75 -0.50 -4.45
CA LEU A 149 10.16 -0.73 -4.09
C LEU A 149 10.40 -2.11 -3.46
N GLY A 150 9.41 -2.60 -2.70
CA GLY A 150 9.46 -3.92 -2.04
C GLY A 150 10.63 -4.08 -1.06
N LEU A 151 11.06 -5.33 -0.81
CA LEU A 151 12.10 -5.65 0.18
C LEU A 151 13.44 -4.94 -0.07
N ALA A 152 13.87 -4.89 -1.33
CA ALA A 152 15.11 -4.18 -1.70
C ALA A 152 15.01 -2.68 -1.38
N GLY A 153 13.84 -2.09 -1.65
CA GLY A 153 13.47 -0.74 -1.22
C GLY A 153 13.58 -0.53 0.28
N CYS A 154 12.94 -1.40 1.06
CA CYS A 154 12.98 -1.35 2.52
C CYS A 154 14.43 -1.34 3.02
N LYS A 155 15.27 -2.26 2.54
CA LYS A 155 16.67 -2.37 2.97
C LYS A 155 17.46 -1.11 2.61
N LYS A 156 17.29 -0.61 1.38
CA LYS A 156 17.98 0.58 0.91
C LYS A 156 17.57 1.81 1.72
N PHE A 157 16.26 1.99 1.96
CA PHE A 157 15.76 3.10 2.76
C PHE A 157 16.30 3.04 4.19
N CYS A 158 16.21 1.89 4.87
CA CYS A 158 16.73 1.75 6.23
C CYS A 158 18.24 2.01 6.29
N GLY A 159 19.01 1.48 5.33
CA GLY A 159 20.45 1.73 5.27
C GLY A 159 20.82 3.18 5.00
N LEU A 160 20.06 3.91 4.18
CA LEU A 160 20.30 5.33 3.90
C LEU A 160 19.88 6.26 5.06
N MET A 161 18.99 5.80 5.94
CA MET A 161 18.47 6.55 7.08
C MET A 161 19.13 6.13 8.40
N ASP A 162 20.17 5.29 8.37
CA ASP A 162 20.81 4.70 9.55
C ASP A 162 19.83 3.97 10.50
N LEU A 163 18.78 3.37 9.93
CA LEU A 163 17.79 2.58 10.65
C LEU A 163 18.16 1.10 10.64
N SER A 164 17.74 0.39 11.68
CA SER A 164 17.96 -1.05 11.78
C SER A 164 17.27 -1.80 10.64
N SER A 165 18.06 -2.50 9.82
CA SER A 165 17.58 -3.34 8.72
C SER A 165 17.54 -4.84 9.06
N SER A 166 17.89 -5.22 10.29
CA SER A 166 18.04 -6.64 10.70
C SER A 166 16.74 -7.44 10.58
N PHE A 167 15.59 -6.78 10.73
CA PHE A 167 14.27 -7.40 10.60
C PHE A 167 13.84 -7.64 9.13
N LEU A 168 14.54 -7.03 8.16
CA LEU A 168 14.20 -7.09 6.73
C LEU A 168 14.82 -8.32 6.07
N ASN A 169 14.62 -9.49 6.66
CA ASN A 169 14.90 -10.76 6.00
C ASN A 169 13.70 -11.19 5.15
N GLN A 170 13.92 -12.16 4.24
CA GLN A 170 12.89 -12.60 3.30
C GLN A 170 11.66 -13.18 4.01
N SER A 171 11.85 -14.03 5.03
CA SER A 171 10.74 -14.70 5.73
C SER A 171 9.87 -13.72 6.52
N THR A 172 10.48 -12.74 7.19
CA THR A 172 9.76 -11.68 7.91
C THR A 172 9.00 -10.79 6.93
N TYR A 173 9.62 -10.42 5.82
CA TYR A 173 8.95 -9.65 4.77
C TYR A 173 7.75 -10.41 4.19
N ASP A 174 7.93 -11.69 3.84
CA ASP A 174 6.85 -12.52 3.30
C ASP A 174 5.72 -12.73 4.30
N PHE A 175 6.03 -12.86 5.60
CA PHE A 175 5.03 -12.86 6.66
C PHE A 175 4.17 -11.59 6.63
N TYR A 176 4.79 -10.40 6.58
CA TYR A 176 4.06 -9.15 6.51
C TYR A 176 3.26 -9.02 5.21
N ILE A 177 3.82 -9.45 4.07
CA ILE A 177 3.11 -9.43 2.79
C ILE A 177 1.89 -10.34 2.81
N ASN A 178 1.98 -11.53 3.39
CA ASN A 178 0.84 -12.43 3.55
C ASN A 178 -0.25 -11.81 4.42
N LYS A 179 0.12 -11.18 5.54
CA LYS A 179 -0.85 -10.45 6.40
C LYS A 179 -1.46 -9.23 5.72
N ILE A 180 -0.71 -8.53 4.89
CA ILE A 180 -1.24 -7.44 4.07
C ILE A 180 -2.21 -8.00 3.03
N HIS A 181 -1.84 -9.08 2.34
CA HIS A 181 -2.68 -9.74 1.35
C HIS A 181 -4.01 -10.22 1.94
N GLU A 182 -3.99 -10.93 3.08
CA GLU A 182 -5.20 -11.37 3.80
C GLU A 182 -6.16 -10.21 4.05
N CYS A 183 -5.66 -9.08 4.57
CA CYS A 183 -6.52 -7.92 4.83
C CYS A 183 -7.02 -7.23 3.55
N ILE A 184 -6.17 -7.13 2.52
CA ILE A 184 -6.59 -6.55 1.23
C ILE A 184 -7.68 -7.42 0.60
N THR A 185 -7.55 -8.74 0.61
CA THR A 185 -8.57 -9.66 0.08
C THR A 185 -9.92 -9.42 0.73
N ILE A 186 -9.99 -9.36 2.06
CA ILE A 186 -11.23 -9.11 2.80
C ILE A 186 -11.86 -7.76 2.41
N VAL A 187 -11.04 -6.71 2.31
CA VAL A 187 -11.53 -5.38 1.92
C VAL A 187 -12.01 -5.38 0.47
N THR A 188 -11.26 -6.01 -0.43
CA THR A 188 -11.61 -6.13 -1.84
C THR A 188 -12.91 -6.90 -2.04
N GLU A 189 -13.12 -8.02 -1.35
CA GLU A 189 -14.38 -8.79 -1.41
C GLU A 189 -15.58 -7.94 -0.97
N LYS A 190 -15.45 -7.18 0.12
CA LYS A 190 -16.51 -6.26 0.58
C LYS A 190 -16.79 -5.15 -0.43
N LEU A 191 -15.74 -4.56 -1.00
CA LEU A 191 -15.87 -3.51 -2.02
C LEU A 191 -16.55 -4.03 -3.29
N PHE A 192 -16.13 -5.20 -3.78
CA PHE A 192 -16.70 -5.83 -4.97
C PHE A 192 -18.16 -6.22 -4.74
N SER A 193 -18.49 -6.81 -3.59
CA SER A 193 -19.88 -7.12 -3.25
C SER A 193 -20.74 -5.86 -3.20
N SER A 194 -20.26 -4.79 -2.58
CA SER A 194 -20.97 -3.51 -2.52
C SER A 194 -21.18 -2.92 -3.92
N ALA A 195 -20.14 -2.93 -4.76
CA ALA A 195 -20.22 -2.43 -6.13
C ALA A 195 -21.19 -3.26 -6.99
N ALA A 196 -21.22 -4.58 -6.82
CA ALA A 196 -22.13 -5.47 -7.53
C ALA A 196 -23.59 -5.24 -7.12
N THR A 197 -23.87 -5.04 -5.83
CA THR A 197 -25.22 -4.71 -5.35
C THR A 197 -25.71 -3.38 -5.92
N GLU A 198 -24.84 -2.37 -5.95
CA GLU A 198 -25.15 -1.07 -6.52
C GLU A 198 -25.39 -1.13 -8.04
N GLU A 199 -24.55 -1.86 -8.79
CA GLU A 199 -24.77 -2.08 -10.22
C GLU A 199 -26.11 -2.77 -10.49
N LYS A 200 -26.46 -3.77 -9.68
CA LYS A 200 -27.73 -4.48 -9.78
C LYS A 200 -28.90 -3.52 -9.54
N GLN A 201 -28.85 -2.67 -8.51
CA GLN A 201 -29.87 -1.66 -8.23
C GLN A 201 -30.02 -0.64 -9.38
N LEU A 202 -28.90 -0.11 -9.88
CA LEU A 202 -28.91 0.84 -10.99
C LEU A 202 -29.45 0.21 -12.28
N THR A 203 -29.14 -1.06 -12.52
CA THR A 203 -29.66 -1.80 -13.68
C THR A 203 -31.17 -2.02 -13.57
N SER A 204 -31.68 -2.40 -12.39
CA SER A 204 -33.13 -2.53 -12.14
C SER A 204 -33.85 -1.21 -12.41
N LEU A 205 -33.32 -0.09 -11.90
CA LEU A 205 -33.87 1.25 -12.11
C LEU A 205 -33.89 1.66 -13.58
N ALA A 206 -32.79 1.43 -14.30
CA ALA A 206 -32.69 1.76 -15.72
C ALA A 206 -33.70 0.97 -16.58
N ASN A 207 -34.04 -0.25 -16.17
CA ASN A 207 -34.97 -1.13 -16.89
C ASN A 207 -36.41 -1.09 -16.34
N ASN A 208 -36.71 -0.23 -15.36
CA ASN A 208 -38.00 -0.16 -14.66
C ASN A 208 -38.45 -1.53 -14.09
N MET A 209 -37.51 -2.29 -13.53
CA MET A 209 -37.75 -3.58 -12.88
C MET A 209 -37.59 -3.46 -11.36
N GLU A 210 -38.31 -4.28 -10.61
CA GLU A 210 -38.19 -4.35 -9.14
C GLU A 210 -36.90 -5.05 -8.72
N ASP A 211 -36.51 -6.11 -9.43
CA ASP A 211 -35.24 -6.80 -9.27
C ASP A 211 -34.68 -7.31 -10.60
N THR A 212 -33.37 -7.51 -10.68
CA THR A 212 -32.69 -8.13 -11.84
C THR A 212 -31.57 -9.07 -11.39
N THR A 213 -31.38 -10.17 -12.11
CA THR A 213 -30.17 -11.01 -12.00
C THR A 213 -29.16 -10.68 -13.08
N ASP A 214 -29.59 -9.98 -14.13
CA ASP A 214 -28.78 -9.66 -15.28
C ASP A 214 -28.23 -8.25 -15.14
N VAL A 215 -26.91 -8.13 -15.26
CA VAL A 215 -26.18 -6.86 -15.22
C VAL A 215 -25.37 -6.69 -16.48
N THR A 216 -25.36 -5.47 -17.02
CA THR A 216 -24.49 -5.13 -18.15
C THR A 216 -23.13 -4.73 -17.60
N VAL A 217 -22.08 -5.33 -18.13
CA VAL A 217 -20.71 -5.12 -17.66
C VAL A 217 -19.79 -4.81 -18.83
N SER A 218 -18.77 -4.02 -18.55
CA SER A 218 -17.64 -3.77 -19.44
C SER A 218 -16.37 -4.42 -18.88
N GLY A 219 -15.51 -4.92 -19.75
CA GLY A 219 -14.24 -5.52 -19.35
C GLY A 219 -13.07 -4.70 -19.88
N ASP A 220 -12.07 -4.45 -19.04
CA ASP A 220 -10.78 -3.89 -19.45
C ASP A 220 -9.63 -4.77 -18.95
N GLY A 221 -8.50 -4.75 -19.64
CA GLY A 221 -7.37 -5.60 -19.33
C GLY A 221 -6.03 -4.95 -19.61
N THR A 222 -5.05 -5.27 -18.78
CA THR A 222 -3.68 -4.75 -18.92
C THR A 222 -2.64 -5.85 -18.76
N TRP A 223 -1.47 -5.59 -19.34
CA TRP A 223 -0.32 -6.49 -19.32
C TRP A 223 0.84 -5.82 -18.60
N LYS A 224 1.59 -6.60 -17.81
CA LYS A 224 2.79 -6.09 -17.12
C LYS A 224 3.84 -5.52 -18.07
N LYS A 225 3.98 -6.09 -19.27
CA LYS A 225 4.93 -5.66 -20.32
C LYS A 225 4.20 -5.30 -21.61
N ARG A 226 4.70 -4.28 -22.30
CA ARG A 226 4.24 -3.93 -23.67
C ARG A 226 4.69 -4.98 -24.69
N GLY A 227 3.93 -5.15 -25.77
CA GLY A 227 4.35 -5.92 -26.95
C GLY A 227 4.11 -7.43 -26.88
N PHE A 228 2.99 -7.88 -26.30
CA PHE A 228 2.57 -9.30 -26.23
C PHE A 228 3.57 -10.26 -25.55
N ALA A 229 4.62 -9.75 -24.91
CA ALA A 229 5.66 -10.53 -24.22
C ALA A 229 5.42 -10.68 -22.72
N SER A 230 4.21 -10.37 -22.23
CA SER A 230 3.88 -10.44 -20.81
C SER A 230 3.35 -11.82 -20.45
N LEU A 231 3.94 -12.43 -19.42
CA LEU A 231 3.41 -13.66 -18.79
C LEU A 231 2.39 -13.36 -17.69
N TYR A 232 2.13 -12.08 -17.43
CA TYR A 232 1.18 -11.59 -16.43
C TYR A 232 0.18 -10.65 -17.10
N GLY A 233 -1.10 -10.98 -16.96
CA GLY A 233 -2.22 -10.15 -17.36
C GLY A 233 -3.14 -9.91 -16.17
N VAL A 234 -3.81 -8.75 -16.17
CA VAL A 234 -4.87 -8.41 -15.23
C VAL A 234 -6.08 -8.02 -16.04
N SER A 235 -7.25 -8.54 -15.70
CA SER A 235 -8.53 -8.15 -16.30
C SER A 235 -9.45 -7.67 -15.19
N SER A 236 -10.11 -6.55 -15.41
CA SER A 236 -11.13 -5.98 -14.51
C SER A 236 -12.49 -6.03 -15.18
N LEU A 237 -13.50 -6.40 -14.42
CA LEU A 237 -14.91 -6.27 -14.77
C LEU A 237 -15.46 -4.98 -14.14
N ILE A 238 -16.14 -4.17 -14.93
CA ILE A 238 -16.61 -2.85 -14.54
C ILE A 238 -18.10 -2.76 -14.83
N GLY A 239 -18.90 -2.34 -13.84
CA GLY A 239 -20.34 -2.13 -13.99
C GLY A 239 -20.62 -1.04 -15.02
N PHE A 240 -21.59 -1.28 -15.90
CA PHE A 240 -21.92 -0.33 -16.96
C PHE A 240 -22.54 0.95 -16.40
N HIS A 241 -23.43 0.82 -15.41
CA HIS A 241 -24.15 1.95 -14.84
C HIS A 241 -23.38 2.61 -13.68
N SER A 242 -22.83 1.82 -12.76
CA SER A 242 -22.05 2.32 -11.61
C SER A 242 -20.67 2.85 -12.00
N GLY A 243 -20.09 2.33 -13.09
CA GLY A 243 -18.69 2.57 -13.45
C GLY A 243 -17.67 2.03 -12.44
N LYS A 244 -18.11 1.23 -11.46
CA LYS A 244 -17.27 0.66 -10.41
C LYS A 244 -16.70 -0.69 -10.83
N VAL A 245 -15.55 -1.06 -10.27
CA VAL A 245 -14.94 -2.37 -10.52
C VAL A 245 -15.70 -3.43 -9.71
N LEU A 246 -16.27 -4.41 -10.40
CA LEU A 246 -17.04 -5.50 -9.82
C LEU A 246 -16.18 -6.72 -9.49
N ASP A 247 -15.14 -6.95 -10.30
CA ASP A 247 -14.20 -8.05 -10.08
C ASP A 247 -12.86 -7.77 -10.78
N VAL A 248 -11.78 -8.39 -10.30
CA VAL A 248 -10.46 -8.36 -10.92
C VAL A 248 -9.85 -9.76 -10.89
N ILE A 249 -9.45 -10.23 -12.08
CA ILE A 249 -8.73 -11.49 -12.22
C ILE A 249 -7.31 -11.26 -12.72
N VAL A 250 -6.34 -11.86 -12.01
CA VAL A 250 -4.94 -11.91 -12.43
C VAL A 250 -4.69 -13.24 -13.12
N LYS A 251 -4.26 -13.21 -14.38
CA LYS A 251 -3.84 -14.39 -15.14
C LYS A 251 -2.31 -14.41 -15.24
N CYS A 252 -1.72 -15.54 -14.93
CA CYS A 252 -0.28 -15.73 -14.97
C CYS A 252 0.06 -17.03 -15.70
N SER A 253 0.86 -16.94 -16.76
CA SER A 253 1.45 -18.09 -17.46
C SER A 253 2.88 -18.39 -17.02
N TYR A 254 3.38 -17.67 -16.02
CA TYR A 254 4.68 -17.89 -15.40
C TYR A 254 4.53 -18.64 -14.06
N CYS A 255 5.34 -19.68 -13.87
CA CYS A 255 5.42 -20.39 -12.60
C CYS A 255 6.86 -20.37 -12.08
N LYS A 256 7.06 -19.75 -10.90
CA LYS A 256 8.38 -19.68 -10.28
C LYS A 256 8.91 -21.05 -9.88
N LEU A 257 8.04 -21.92 -9.38
CA LEU A 257 8.39 -23.31 -9.02
C LEU A 257 8.89 -24.09 -10.25
N CYS A 258 8.19 -23.98 -11.39
CA CYS A 258 8.63 -24.61 -12.64
C CYS A 258 9.97 -24.05 -13.13
N GLU A 259 10.23 -22.75 -12.95
CA GLU A 259 11.52 -22.15 -13.29
C GLU A 259 12.64 -22.71 -12.41
N SER A 260 12.40 -22.83 -11.10
CA SER A 260 13.39 -23.39 -10.16
C SER A 260 13.67 -24.86 -10.44
N TRP A 261 12.63 -25.66 -10.73
CA TRP A 261 12.79 -27.09 -11.08
C TRP A 261 13.60 -27.32 -12.36
N LYS A 262 13.54 -26.41 -13.34
CA LYS A 262 14.36 -26.49 -14.56
C LYS A 262 15.84 -26.16 -14.33
N LYS A 263 16.19 -25.56 -13.19
CA LYS A 263 17.55 -25.15 -12.85
C LYS A 263 18.27 -26.16 -11.94
N ASN A 264 17.52 -27.13 -11.40
CA ASN A 264 18.05 -28.30 -10.71
C ASN A 264 18.17 -29.46 -11.71
#